data_AF-A0A0H3ABS5-F1
#
_entry.id   AF-A0A0H3ABS5-F1
#
_cell.length_a   1.000
_cell.length_b   1.000
_cell.length_c   1.000
_cell.angle_alpha   90.00
_cell.angle_beta   90.00
_cell.angle_gamma   90.00
#
_symmetry.space_group_name_H-M   'P 1'
#
loop_
_entity.id
_entity.type
_entity.pdbx_description
1 polymer ?
#
loop_
_entity_poly.entity_id
_entity_poly.type
_entity_poly.pdbx_seq_one_letter_code
_entity_poly.pdbx_strand_id
1 'polypeptide(L)'
;MLETIEETPEGVQVAVDVLNEQGLHARPAARLAQEAQRFAARMSLVVDEAEVDAKSILDILSLAAAKGTRIVVRASGDDAHAAVEHIAALFNNRFRE
;
A
#
# COMPACT_ATOMS: atom_id res chain seq x y z
N MET A 1 -6.02 1.68 -15.04
CA MET A 1 -4.83 0.99 -15.59
C MET A 1 -3.91 0.80 -14.40
N LEU A 2 -3.54 -0.43 -14.06
CA LEU A 2 -2.52 -0.66 -13.03
C LEU A 2 -1.25 0.04 -13.50
N GLU A 3 -0.66 0.89 -12.67
CA GLU A 3 0.65 1.46 -12.96
C GLU A 3 1.70 0.35 -12.98
N THR A 4 2.73 0.54 -13.80
CA THR A 4 3.80 -0.44 -13.95
C THR A 4 4.59 -0.54 -12.64
N ILE A 5 4.81 -1.76 -12.15
CA ILE A 5 5.70 -2.00 -11.02
C ILE A 5 7.13 -1.71 -11.47
N GLU A 6 7.80 -0.83 -10.74
CA GLU A 6 9.18 -0.41 -11.00
C GLU A 6 10.13 -1.20 -10.11
N GLU A 7 11.22 -1.72 -10.68
CA GLU A 7 12.34 -2.24 -9.90
C GLU A 7 13.23 -1.10 -9.40
N THR A 8 13.73 -1.24 -8.18
CA THR A 8 14.65 -0.29 -7.54
C THR A 8 15.85 -1.06 -6.95
N PRO A 9 16.95 -0.37 -6.60
CA PRO A 9 18.08 -1.02 -5.92
C PRO A 9 17.69 -1.67 -4.58
N GLU A 10 16.58 -1.25 -3.98
CA GLU A 10 16.12 -1.69 -2.66
C GLU A 10 14.96 -2.69 -2.74
N GLY A 11 14.38 -2.93 -3.93
CA GLY A 11 13.24 -3.83 -4.10
C GLY A 11 12.37 -3.42 -5.29
N VAL A 12 11.05 -3.33 -5.07
CA VAL A 12 10.08 -2.92 -6.10
C VAL A 12 9.08 -1.93 -5.54
N GLN A 13 8.50 -1.11 -6.40
CA GLN A 13 7.51 -0.12 -6.00
C GLN A 13 6.44 0.10 -7.07
N VAL A 14 5.29 0.63 -6.66
CA VAL A 14 4.24 1.12 -7.57
C VAL A 14 3.46 2.26 -6.92
N ALA A 15 3.03 3.24 -7.70
CA ALA A 15 2.14 4.27 -7.21
C ALA A 15 0.67 3.87 -7.37
N VAL A 16 -0.15 4.21 -6.37
CA VAL A 16 -1.58 3.95 -6.30
C VAL A 16 -2.32 5.17 -5.78
N ASP A 17 -3.57 5.33 -6.20
CA ASP A 17 -4.43 6.40 -5.70
C ASP A 17 -5.46 5.86 -4.69
N VAL A 18 -5.69 6.61 -3.62
CA VAL A 18 -6.78 6.33 -2.68
C VAL A 18 -8.11 6.76 -3.30
N LEU A 19 -8.92 5.80 -3.72
CA LEU A 19 -10.21 6.09 -4.40
C LEU A 19 -11.43 5.94 -3.49
N ASN A 20 -11.23 5.42 -2.29
CA ASN A 20 -12.21 5.25 -1.21
C ASN A 20 -12.80 6.59 -0.78
N GLU A 21 -14.12 6.69 -0.62
CA GLU A 21 -14.79 7.97 -0.34
C GLU A 21 -14.36 8.58 1.01
N GLN A 22 -14.07 7.73 1.99
CA GLN A 22 -13.58 8.13 3.32
C GLN A 22 -12.05 8.05 3.44
N GLY A 23 -11.33 7.90 2.33
CA GLY A 23 -9.88 7.71 2.32
C GLY A 23 -9.45 6.34 2.85
N LEU A 24 -8.20 6.23 3.30
CA LEU A 24 -7.64 5.01 3.89
C LEU A 24 -7.98 4.90 5.39
N HIS A 25 -9.27 4.93 5.70
CA HIS A 25 -9.79 4.85 7.07
C HIS A 25 -9.64 3.44 7.67
N ALA A 26 -10.14 3.24 8.90
CA ALA A 26 -9.89 2.02 9.70
C ALA A 26 -10.17 0.69 9.00
N ARG A 27 -11.22 0.61 8.16
CA ARG A 27 -11.60 -0.64 7.49
C ARG A 27 -10.66 -1.01 6.33
N PRO A 28 -10.44 -0.16 5.31
CA PRO A 28 -9.45 -0.46 4.27
C PRO A 28 -8.03 -0.55 4.84
N ALA A 29 -7.68 0.24 5.87
CA ALA A 29 -6.39 0.14 6.56
C ALA A 29 -6.19 -1.23 7.25
N ALA A 30 -7.20 -1.73 7.98
CA ALA A 30 -7.15 -3.06 8.60
C ALA A 30 -6.98 -4.16 7.54
N ARG A 31 -7.72 -4.06 6.43
CA ARG A 31 -7.63 -5.03 5.33
C ARG A 31 -6.25 -4.99 4.67
N LEU A 32 -5.70 -3.80 4.41
CA LEU A 32 -4.36 -3.64 3.86
C LEU A 32 -3.33 -4.29 4.78
N ALA A 33 -3.32 -3.94 6.07
CA ALA A 33 -2.41 -4.49 7.05
C ALA A 33 -2.49 -6.03 7.12
N GLN A 34 -3.71 -6.57 7.19
CA GLN A 34 -3.93 -8.01 7.25
C GLN A 34 -3.39 -8.74 6.01
N GLU A 35 -3.60 -8.17 4.83
CA GLU A 35 -3.12 -8.76 3.57
C GLU A 35 -1.60 -8.61 3.41
N ALA A 36 -1.03 -7.47 3.80
CA ALA A 36 0.42 -7.23 3.80
C ALA A 36 1.17 -8.18 4.75
N GLN A 37 0.59 -8.50 5.91
CA GLN A 37 1.15 -9.45 6.88
C GLN A 37 1.29 -10.89 6.34
N ARG A 38 0.66 -11.23 5.21
CA ARG A 38 0.80 -12.56 4.58
C ARG A 38 2.12 -12.74 3.81
N PHE A 39 2.80 -11.64 3.49
CA PHE A 39 4.05 -11.66 2.75
C PHE A 39 5.24 -11.61 3.70
N ALA A 40 6.34 -12.26 3.32
CA ALA A 40 7.60 -12.20 4.05
C ALA A 40 8.31 -10.85 3.84
N ALA A 41 8.14 -10.25 2.66
CA ALA A 41 8.72 -8.97 2.27
C ALA A 41 8.43 -7.88 3.29
N ARG A 42 9.40 -6.99 3.48
CA ARG A 42 9.14 -5.71 4.15
C ARG A 42 8.33 -4.85 3.20
N MET A 43 7.33 -4.16 3.73
CA MET A 43 6.43 -3.35 2.91
C MET A 43 6.20 -2.00 3.57
N SER A 44 6.26 -0.93 2.79
CA SER A 44 5.98 0.42 3.27
C SER A 44 5.03 1.16 2.34
N LEU A 45 4.32 2.11 2.93
CA LEU A 45 3.49 3.09 2.22
C LEU A 45 4.16 4.45 2.37
N VAL A 46 4.39 5.13 1.26
CA VAL A 46 5.04 6.44 1.22
C VAL A 46 4.09 7.49 0.67
N VAL A 47 3.93 8.60 1.39
CA VAL A 47 3.20 9.80 0.99
C VAL A 47 4.08 11.00 1.28
N ASP A 48 4.47 11.74 0.24
CA ASP A 48 5.46 12.82 0.34
C ASP A 48 6.76 12.35 1.03
N GLU A 49 7.06 12.87 2.22
CA GLU A 49 8.21 12.50 3.04
C GLU A 49 7.87 11.45 4.13
N ALA A 50 6.59 11.13 4.33
CA ALA A 50 6.14 10.18 5.33
C ALA A 50 6.21 8.76 4.79
N GLU A 51 6.88 7.87 5.52
CA GLU A 51 6.95 6.45 5.25
C GLU A 51 6.49 5.66 6.48
N VAL A 52 5.60 4.70 6.27
CA VAL A 52 5.01 3.91 7.36
C VAL A 52 4.97 2.43 7.01
N ASP A 53 4.93 1.54 8.01
CA ASP A 53 4.85 0.10 7.79
C ASP A 53 3.46 -0.31 7.27
N ALA A 54 3.43 -0.92 6.08
CA ALA A 54 2.18 -1.40 5.46
C ALA A 54 1.56 -2.60 6.20
N LYS A 55 2.27 -3.19 7.17
CA LYS A 55 1.77 -4.29 8.01
C LYS A 55 1.16 -3.83 9.33
N SER A 56 1.34 -2.56 9.71
CA SER A 56 0.79 -1.97 10.94
C SER A 56 -0.45 -1.13 10.63
N ILE A 57 -1.61 -1.53 11.15
CA ILE A 57 -2.85 -0.75 10.99
C ILE A 57 -2.73 0.66 11.58
N LEU A 58 -2.01 0.82 12.69
CA LEU A 58 -1.86 2.11 13.36
C LEU A 58 -1.00 3.06 12.53
N ASP A 59 0.08 2.54 11.95
CA ASP A 59 0.96 3.23 11.02
C ASP A 59 0.20 3.71 9.79
N ILE A 60 -0.59 2.83 9.17
CA ILE A 60 -1.43 3.20 8.01
C ILE A 60 -2.43 4.29 8.37
N LEU A 61 -3.10 4.19 9.52
CA LEU A 61 -4.03 5.20 9.99
C LEU A 61 -3.35 6.55 10.26
N SER A 62 -2.09 6.54 10.69
CA SER A 62 -1.33 7.77 10.94
C SER A 62 -1.04 8.59 9.69
N LEU A 63 -1.06 7.98 8.48
CA LEU A 63 -0.92 8.70 7.22
C LEU A 63 -2.07 9.67 6.95
N ALA A 64 -3.25 9.43 7.55
CA ALA A 64 -4.46 10.21 7.31
C ALA A 64 -4.76 10.42 5.80
N ALA A 65 -4.46 9.40 4.97
CA ALA A 65 -4.54 9.50 3.51
C ALA A 65 -6.01 9.63 3.06
N ALA A 66 -6.36 10.81 2.57
CA ALA A 66 -7.70 11.13 2.07
C ALA A 66 -7.91 10.60 0.65
N LYS A 67 -9.15 10.67 0.16
CA LYS A 67 -9.46 10.39 -1.25
C LYS A 67 -8.62 11.29 -2.16
N GLY A 68 -8.00 10.69 -3.18
CA GLY A 68 -7.12 11.37 -4.12
C GLY A 68 -5.66 11.48 -3.64
N THR A 69 -5.34 11.05 -2.41
CA THR A 69 -3.94 10.90 -1.99
C THR A 69 -3.27 9.86 -2.87
N ARG A 70 -2.10 10.22 -3.39
CA ARG A 70 -1.22 9.31 -4.13
C ARG A 70 -0.21 8.69 -3.16
N ILE A 71 -0.15 7.37 -3.16
CA ILE A 71 0.70 6.58 -2.26
C ILE A 71 1.67 5.77 -3.12
N VAL A 72 2.94 5.73 -2.73
CA VAL A 72 3.89 4.76 -3.28
C VAL A 72 3.92 3.54 -2.35
N VAL A 73 3.55 2.39 -2.88
CA VAL A 73 3.70 1.10 -2.20
C VAL A 73 5.08 0.55 -2.56
N ARG A 74 5.90 0.28 -1.56
CA ARG A 74 7.23 -0.32 -1.72
C ARG A 74 7.29 -1.67 -1.05
N ALA A 75 8.07 -2.58 -1.61
CA ALA A 75 8.43 -3.82 -0.92
C ALA A 75 9.84 -4.29 -1.24
N SER A 76 10.45 -5.00 -0.30
CA SER A 76 11.76 -5.62 -0.45
C SER A 76 11.79 -7.03 0.17
N GLY A 77 12.46 -7.97 -0.51
CA GLY A 77 12.49 -9.38 -0.15
C GLY A 77 11.97 -10.29 -1.28
N ASP A 78 11.98 -11.60 -1.01
CA ASP A 78 11.79 -12.63 -2.03
C ASP A 78 10.40 -12.63 -2.70
N ASP A 79 9.36 -12.20 -1.97
CA ASP A 79 7.98 -12.10 -2.46
C ASP A 79 7.52 -10.64 -2.67
N ALA A 80 8.46 -9.69 -2.76
CA ALA A 80 8.16 -8.26 -2.88
C ALA A 80 7.29 -7.91 -4.09
N HIS A 81 7.55 -8.50 -5.25
CA HIS A 81 6.76 -8.24 -6.47
C HIS A 81 5.31 -8.70 -6.30
N ALA A 82 5.10 -9.91 -5.80
CA ALA A 82 3.76 -10.44 -5.53
C ALA A 82 3.02 -9.61 -4.47
N ALA A 83 3.76 -9.15 -3.44
CA ALA A 83 3.22 -8.32 -2.38
C ALA A 83 2.72 -6.96 -2.90
N VAL A 84 3.54 -6.27 -3.69
CA VAL A 84 3.17 -4.97 -4.30
C VAL A 84 2.00 -5.12 -5.27
N GLU A 85 2.02 -6.14 -6.13
CA GLU A 85 0.93 -6.42 -7.06
C GLU A 85 -0.41 -6.65 -6.32
N HIS A 86 -0.38 -7.47 -5.26
CA HIS A 86 -1.56 -7.76 -4.46
C HIS A 86 -2.10 -6.53 -3.74
N ILE A 87 -1.24 -5.75 -3.09
CA ILE A 87 -1.66 -4.53 -2.40
C ILE A 87 -2.19 -3.48 -3.39
N ALA A 88 -1.53 -3.30 -4.54
CA ALA A 88 -2.04 -2.42 -5.59
C ALA A 88 -3.42 -2.84 -6.09
N ALA A 89 -3.69 -4.14 -6.22
CA ALA A 89 -5.00 -4.65 -6.58
C ALA A 89 -6.09 -4.30 -5.53
N LEU A 90 -5.75 -4.20 -4.23
CA LEU A 90 -6.68 -3.73 -3.20
C LEU A 90 -7.08 -2.27 -3.41
N PHE A 91 -6.12 -1.38 -3.70
CA PHE A 91 -6.41 0.03 -4.01
C PHE A 91 -7.30 0.15 -5.25
N ASN A 92 -7.00 -0.60 -6.32
CA ASN A 92 -7.79 -0.57 -7.56
C ASN A 92 -9.22 -1.07 -7.38
N ASN A 93 -9.43 -2.07 -6.50
CA ASN A 93 -10.76 -2.56 -6.17
C ASN A 93 -11.44 -1.78 -5.04
N ARG A 94 -10.86 -0.64 -4.63
CA ARG A 94 -11.33 0.22 -3.54
C ARG A 94 -11.54 -0.55 -2.24
N PHE A 95 -10.74 -1.58 -1.98
CA PHE A 95 -10.92 -2.47 -0.84
C PHE A 95 -12.33 -3.11 -0.74
N ARG A 96 -13.07 -3.18 -1.86
CA ARG A 96 -14.45 -3.70 -1.98
C ARG A 96 -15.44 -3.05 -1.01
N GLU A 97 -15.37 -1.73 -0.91
CA GLU A 97 -16.41 -0.94 -0.25
C GLU A 97 -17.37 -0.23 -1.19
#